data_AF-A0A1C2Y2Q1-F1
#
_entry.id   AF-A0A1C2Y2Q1-F1
#
_cell.length_a   1.000
_cell.length_b   1.000
_cell.length_c   1.000
_cell.angle_alpha   90.00
_cell.angle_beta   90.00
_cell.angle_gamma   90.00
#
_symmetry.space_group_name_H-M   'P 1'
#
loop_
_entity.id
_entity.type
_entity.pdbx_description
1 polymer ?
#
loop_
_entity_poly.entity_id
_entity_poly.type
_entity_poly.pdbx_seq_one_letter_code
_entity_poly.pdbx_strand_id
1 'polypeptide(L)'
;MSWTVEIDKETLMKNVINTSDSRDLVDLAINQNEVPESFSPFCQFFLGPTAAGILNLYTSIPVPDEEICQYVLTELAPHYEKVQAIKSKQGEIRTLIFRQVKPDSAQLMQLLFKNSNLEPTILDLYLDNPAYPDPPTEGSLCYKVNPEMIKPINCPSFDSTWDLLLRCYARERKICLTPYGWTYTDKLRESIAIRYFIKKCDDIILIKNKKNNQIIGIDLILN
;
A
#
# COMPACT_ATOMS: atom_id res chain seq x y z
N MET A 1 1.90 -6.30 -29.79
CA MET A 1 2.01 -7.04 -28.51
C MET A 1 1.31 -6.22 -27.44
N SER A 2 0.61 -6.86 -26.50
CA SER A 2 -0.07 -6.17 -25.39
C SER A 2 0.92 -5.84 -24.27
N TRP A 3 0.70 -4.76 -23.51
CA TRP A 3 1.50 -4.41 -22.33
C TRP A 3 1.10 -5.22 -21.08
N THR A 4 0.08 -6.08 -21.22
CA THR A 4 -0.41 -6.99 -20.19
C THR A 4 -0.85 -8.33 -20.79
N VAL A 5 -0.86 -9.37 -19.96
CA VAL A 5 -1.38 -10.71 -20.28
C VAL A 5 -2.36 -11.12 -19.19
N GLU A 6 -3.57 -11.55 -19.58
CA GLU A 6 -4.55 -12.08 -18.63
C GLU A 6 -4.04 -13.40 -18.03
N ILE A 7 -4.18 -13.56 -16.72
CA ILE A 7 -3.73 -14.74 -15.99
C ILE A 7 -4.86 -15.28 -15.10
N ASP A 8 -4.83 -16.58 -14.85
CA ASP A 8 -5.79 -17.22 -13.95
C ASP A 8 -5.49 -16.84 -12.49
N LYS A 9 -6.54 -16.42 -11.77
CA LYS A 9 -6.51 -16.05 -10.36
C LYS A 9 -6.07 -17.21 -9.46
N GLU A 10 -6.36 -18.46 -9.84
CA GLU A 10 -5.91 -19.64 -9.08
C GLU A 10 -4.38 -19.81 -9.08
N THR A 11 -3.70 -19.27 -10.08
CA THR A 11 -2.23 -19.28 -10.15
C THR A 11 -1.60 -18.38 -9.08
N LEU A 12 -2.33 -17.36 -8.62
CA LEU A 12 -1.85 -16.36 -7.65
C LEU A 12 -2.08 -16.75 -6.19
N MET A 13 -3.07 -17.60 -5.91
CA MET A 13 -3.45 -17.97 -4.54
C MET A 13 -2.63 -19.11 -3.93
N LYS A 14 -1.72 -19.75 -4.69
CA LYS A 14 -0.95 -20.92 -4.24
C LYS A 14 0.10 -20.64 -3.15
N ASN A 15 0.37 -19.37 -2.81
CA ASN A 15 1.43 -18.99 -1.87
C ASN A 15 0.97 -18.31 -0.58
N VAL A 16 -0.32 -18.37 -0.22
CA VAL A 16 -0.76 -17.89 1.10
C VAL A 16 -0.38 -18.94 2.15
N ILE A 17 0.77 -18.76 2.79
CA ILE A 17 1.15 -19.56 3.96
C ILE A 17 0.15 -19.26 5.07
N ASN A 18 -0.77 -20.19 5.32
CA ASN A 18 -1.57 -20.24 6.53
C ASN A 18 -0.65 -20.50 7.72
N THR A 19 -0.04 -19.46 8.29
CA THR A 19 0.53 -19.58 9.63
C THR A 19 -0.61 -19.41 10.63
N SER A 20 -1.31 -20.52 10.91
CA SER A 20 -2.20 -20.62 12.07
C SER A 20 -1.35 -20.73 13.35
N ASP A 21 -0.57 -19.70 13.65
CA ASP A 21 -0.04 -19.53 14.99
C ASP A 21 -1.02 -18.69 15.77
N SER A 22 -1.47 -19.21 16.91
CA SER A 22 -2.18 -18.44 17.92
C SER A 22 -1.37 -17.19 18.23
N ARG A 23 -1.93 -16.05 17.85
CA ARG A 23 -1.28 -14.75 17.81
C ARG A 23 -2.07 -13.85 18.74
N ASP A 24 -1.44 -13.42 19.83
CA ASP A 24 -2.10 -12.52 20.77
C ASP A 24 -2.13 -11.11 20.17
N LEU A 25 -3.34 -10.58 20.03
CA LEU A 25 -3.57 -9.18 19.67
C LEU A 25 -3.54 -8.35 20.95
N VAL A 26 -2.64 -7.37 21.00
CA VAL A 26 -2.44 -6.52 22.17
C VAL A 26 -2.59 -5.06 21.77
N ASP A 27 -3.36 -4.30 22.54
CA ASP A 27 -3.44 -2.85 22.36
C ASP A 27 -2.14 -2.20 22.87
N LEU A 28 -1.53 -1.34 22.04
CA LEU A 28 -0.35 -0.58 22.44
C LEU A 28 -0.79 0.77 22.99
N ALA A 29 -0.41 1.06 24.22
CA ALA A 29 -0.59 2.40 24.80
C ALA A 29 0.44 3.35 24.19
N ILE A 30 0.03 4.13 23.19
CA ILE A 30 0.88 5.15 22.57
C ILE A 30 0.38 6.52 23.00
N ASN A 31 1.13 7.14 23.91
CA ASN A 31 0.86 8.49 24.38
C ASN A 31 1.46 9.50 23.41
N GLN A 32 0.81 9.68 22.25
CA GLN A 32 1.15 10.73 21.31
C GLN A 32 -0.11 11.50 20.95
N ASN A 33 -0.30 12.63 21.64
CA ASN A 33 -1.47 13.48 21.45
C ASN A 33 -1.29 14.44 20.27
N GLU A 34 -0.05 14.76 19.92
CA GLU A 34 0.26 15.71 18.85
C GLU A 34 0.48 15.00 17.52
N VAL A 35 -0.19 15.49 16.49
CA VAL A 35 0.02 15.10 15.10
C VAL A 35 1.19 15.93 14.55
N PRO A 36 2.27 15.30 14.05
CA PRO A 36 3.36 16.02 13.38
C PRO A 36 2.86 16.90 12.24
N GLU A 37 3.50 18.06 12.07
CA GLU A 37 3.12 19.06 11.04
C GLU A 37 3.42 18.62 9.59
N SER A 38 4.14 17.52 9.41
CA SER A 38 4.53 17.01 8.10
C SER A 38 4.54 15.49 8.06
N PHE A 39 4.44 14.94 6.85
CA PHE A 39 4.50 13.50 6.60
C PHE A 39 5.74 13.15 5.80
N SER A 40 6.47 12.13 6.24
CA SER A 40 7.43 11.45 5.37
C SER A 40 6.70 10.77 4.19
N PRO A 41 7.39 10.46 3.08
CA PRO A 41 6.80 9.67 2.00
C PRO A 41 6.31 8.29 2.46
N PHE A 42 6.91 7.71 3.50
CA PHE A 42 6.44 6.46 4.12
C PHE A 42 5.07 6.66 4.79
N CYS A 43 4.90 7.73 5.57
CA CYS A 43 3.59 8.08 6.13
C CYS A 43 2.56 8.37 5.05
N GLN A 44 2.96 9.14 4.02
CA GLN A 44 2.08 9.46 2.90
C GLN A 44 1.59 8.20 2.18
N PHE A 45 2.43 7.16 2.09
CA PHE A 45 2.08 5.93 1.39
C PHE A 45 0.92 5.20 2.09
N PHE A 46 0.97 5.09 3.41
CA PHE A 46 -0.10 4.44 4.18
C PHE A 46 -1.31 5.34 4.40
N LEU A 47 -1.14 6.64 4.53
CA LEU A 47 -2.24 7.58 4.75
C LEU A 47 -2.88 8.06 3.44
N GLY A 48 -2.28 7.81 2.27
CA GLY A 48 -2.74 8.28 0.96
C GLY A 48 -4.25 8.08 0.72
N PRO A 49 -4.84 6.91 1.02
CA PRO A 49 -6.28 6.68 0.89
C PRO A 49 -7.16 7.68 1.66
N THR A 50 -6.66 8.25 2.77
CA THR A 50 -7.41 9.22 3.59
C THR A 50 -7.61 10.55 2.87
N ALA A 51 -6.70 10.91 1.96
CA ALA A 51 -6.84 12.07 1.08
C ALA A 51 -8.08 11.93 0.19
N ALA A 52 -8.42 10.70 -0.21
CA ALA A 52 -9.63 10.36 -0.95
C ALA A 52 -10.88 10.19 -0.06
N GLY A 53 -10.80 10.53 1.23
CA GLY A 53 -11.93 10.50 2.17
C GLY A 53 -12.07 9.21 2.99
N ILE A 54 -11.07 8.32 2.98
CA ILE A 54 -11.12 7.02 3.66
C ILE A 54 -10.59 7.15 5.07
N LEU A 55 -11.49 7.43 6.03
CA LEU A 55 -11.11 7.67 7.43
C LEU A 55 -11.00 6.38 8.26
N ASN A 56 -11.78 5.35 7.89
CA ASN A 56 -11.78 4.04 8.57
C ASN A 56 -10.71 3.11 8.00
N LEU A 57 -9.53 3.64 7.73
CA LEU A 57 -8.43 2.86 7.18
C LEU A 57 -7.97 1.81 8.20
N TYR A 58 -7.77 0.60 7.71
CA TYR A 58 -7.15 -0.51 8.42
C TYR A 58 -5.82 -0.81 7.76
N THR A 59 -4.73 -0.55 8.48
CA THR A 59 -3.37 -0.74 7.97
C THR A 59 -2.66 -1.78 8.80
N SER A 60 -2.15 -2.83 8.16
CA SER A 60 -1.41 -3.91 8.80
C SER A 60 -0.02 -4.00 8.19
N ILE A 61 1.01 -3.78 9.00
CA ILE A 61 2.41 -3.70 8.57
C ILE A 61 3.20 -4.77 9.30
N PRO A 62 3.80 -5.74 8.59
CA PRO A 62 4.73 -6.67 9.20
C PRO A 62 5.99 -5.93 9.63
N VAL A 63 6.50 -6.26 10.82
CA VAL A 63 7.71 -5.68 11.39
C VAL A 63 8.70 -6.81 11.65
N PRO A 64 9.72 -7.01 10.77
CA PRO A 64 10.60 -8.18 10.84
C PRO A 64 11.56 -8.14 12.02
N ASP A 65 11.91 -6.93 12.48
CA ASP A 65 12.89 -6.64 13.52
C ASP A 65 12.46 -5.40 14.35
N GLU A 66 13.17 -5.16 15.45
CA GLU A 66 12.88 -4.06 16.39
C GLU A 66 13.14 -2.68 15.79
N GLU A 67 14.14 -2.55 14.91
CA GLU A 67 14.48 -1.30 14.23
C GLU A 67 13.31 -0.83 13.35
N ILE A 68 12.78 -1.72 12.50
CA ILE A 68 11.60 -1.44 11.68
C ILE A 68 10.38 -1.21 12.56
N CYS A 69 10.20 -2.00 13.63
CA CYS A 69 9.09 -1.78 14.54
C CYS A 69 9.11 -0.37 15.13
N GLN A 70 10.27 0.10 15.62
CA GLN A 70 10.41 1.42 16.19
C GLN A 70 10.21 2.51 15.14
N TYR A 71 10.76 2.35 13.93
CA TYR A 71 10.57 3.29 12.84
C TYR A 71 9.08 3.43 12.48
N VAL A 72 8.38 2.32 12.26
CA VAL A 72 6.95 2.30 11.90
C VAL A 72 6.10 2.93 13.00
N LEU A 73 6.40 2.67 14.28
CA LEU A 73 5.71 3.31 15.39
C LEU A 73 5.95 4.81 15.44
N THR A 74 7.20 5.26 15.30
CA THR A 74 7.54 6.69 15.32
C THR A 74 6.86 7.45 14.19
N GLU A 75 6.84 6.87 12.99
CA GLU A 75 6.30 7.52 11.79
C GLU A 75 4.76 7.47 11.75
N LEU A 76 4.15 6.30 11.99
CA LEU A 76 2.70 6.13 11.77
C LEU A 76 1.86 6.31 13.02
N ALA A 77 2.32 5.86 14.19
CA ALA A 77 1.48 5.91 15.39
C ALA A 77 0.92 7.29 15.75
N PRO A 78 1.63 8.42 15.55
CA PRO A 78 1.06 9.73 15.86
C PRO A 78 -0.22 10.04 15.08
N HIS A 79 -0.44 9.38 13.94
CA HIS A 79 -1.52 9.67 12.99
C HIS A 79 -2.77 8.79 13.15
N TYR A 80 -2.76 7.83 14.06
CA TYR A 80 -3.88 6.91 14.27
C TYR A 80 -4.38 6.96 15.72
N GLU A 81 -5.69 6.79 15.90
CA GLU A 81 -6.32 6.73 17.23
C GLU A 81 -6.04 5.42 17.95
N LYS A 82 -5.91 4.32 17.18
CA LYS A 82 -5.67 2.99 17.75
C LYS A 82 -4.51 2.29 17.07
N VAL A 83 -3.55 1.87 17.89
CA VAL A 83 -2.43 1.02 17.48
C VAL A 83 -2.46 -0.28 18.27
N GLN A 84 -2.39 -1.40 17.57
CA GLN A 84 -2.36 -2.75 18.13
C GLN A 84 -1.15 -3.50 17.58
N ALA A 85 -0.71 -4.52 18.29
CA ALA A 85 0.37 -5.39 17.88
C ALA A 85 -0.07 -6.84 17.89
N ILE A 86 0.37 -7.60 16.89
CA ILE A 86 0.38 -9.05 16.92
C ILE A 86 1.75 -9.51 17.38
N LYS A 87 1.79 -10.32 18.45
CA LYS A 87 3.03 -10.89 18.98
C LYS A 87 3.22 -12.34 18.55
N SER A 88 4.48 -12.74 18.43
CA SER A 88 4.89 -14.14 18.37
C SER A 88 4.73 -14.82 19.73
N LYS A 89 4.83 -16.16 19.76
CA LYS A 89 4.83 -16.94 21.02
C LYS A 89 5.98 -16.55 21.96
N GLN A 90 7.07 -16.01 21.41
CA GLN A 90 8.23 -15.51 22.15
C GLN A 90 8.03 -14.07 22.66
N GLY A 91 6.90 -13.43 22.37
CA GLY A 91 6.57 -12.07 22.82
C GLY A 91 7.03 -10.96 21.88
N GLU A 92 7.81 -11.26 20.84
CA GLU A 92 8.26 -10.28 19.84
C GLU A 92 7.08 -9.78 18.99
N ILE A 93 7.01 -8.48 18.73
CA ILE A 93 6.03 -7.90 17.82
C ILE A 93 6.36 -8.35 16.40
N ARG A 94 5.37 -8.89 15.68
CA ARG A 94 5.49 -9.34 14.29
C ARG A 94 4.71 -8.47 13.32
N THR A 95 3.64 -7.84 13.79
CA THR A 95 2.79 -7.00 12.95
C THR A 95 2.23 -5.88 13.79
N LEU A 96 2.25 -4.66 13.25
CA LEU A 96 1.55 -3.51 13.79
C LEU A 96 0.27 -3.29 12.99
N ILE A 97 -0.81 -3.03 13.72
CA ILE A 97 -2.12 -2.76 13.17
C ILE A 97 -2.51 -1.35 13.59
N PHE A 98 -2.82 -0.52 12.61
CA PHE A 98 -3.25 0.85 12.79
C PHE A 98 -4.71 0.98 12.33
N ARG A 99 -5.53 1.61 13.17
CA ARG A 99 -6.95 1.83 12.89
C ARG A 99 -7.34 3.25 13.21
N GLN A 100 -8.28 3.77 12.41
CA GLN A 100 -8.90 5.09 12.59
C GLN A 100 -7.86 6.21 12.53
N VAL A 101 -7.76 6.84 11.37
CA VAL A 101 -6.84 7.96 11.19
C VAL A 101 -7.38 9.16 11.96
N LYS A 102 -6.51 9.84 12.71
CA LYS A 102 -6.89 11.04 13.46
C LYS A 102 -7.41 12.12 12.52
N PRO A 103 -8.46 12.88 12.90
CA PRO A 103 -9.04 13.91 12.05
C PRO A 103 -8.02 14.93 11.53
N ASP A 104 -7.09 15.38 12.38
CA ASP A 104 -6.06 16.36 12.01
C ASP A 104 -5.09 15.81 10.96
N SER A 105 -4.73 14.53 11.06
CA SER A 105 -3.88 13.86 10.06
C SER A 105 -4.61 13.74 8.72
N ALA A 106 -5.90 13.40 8.73
CA ALA A 106 -6.70 13.34 7.52
C ALA A 106 -6.85 14.72 6.86
N GLN A 107 -7.06 15.78 7.65
CA GLN A 107 -7.14 17.15 7.15
C GLN A 107 -5.81 17.62 6.54
N LEU A 108 -4.68 17.34 7.20
CA LEU A 108 -3.36 17.67 6.69
C LEU A 108 -3.08 16.94 5.36
N MET A 109 -3.45 15.67 5.27
CA MET A 109 -3.29 14.88 4.05
C MET A 109 -4.14 15.43 2.89
N GLN A 110 -5.39 15.84 3.15
CA GLN A 110 -6.22 16.51 2.15
C GLN A 110 -5.63 17.85 1.70
N LEU A 111 -5.00 18.60 2.60
CA LEU A 111 -4.33 19.86 2.25
C LEU A 111 -3.13 19.60 1.33
N LEU A 112 -2.30 18.59 1.62
CA LEU A 112 -1.19 18.21 0.75
C LEU A 112 -1.66 17.80 -0.64
N PHE A 113 -2.75 17.03 -0.71
CA PHE A 113 -3.36 16.66 -1.99
C PHE A 113 -3.80 17.88 -2.80
N LYS A 114 -4.59 18.79 -2.19
CA LYS A 114 -5.07 20.00 -2.85
C LYS A 114 -3.95 20.89 -3.36
N ASN A 115 -2.82 20.93 -2.63
CA ASN A 115 -1.66 21.74 -2.98
C ASN A 115 -0.67 21.01 -3.89
N SER A 116 -0.95 19.78 -4.34
CA SER A 116 -0.03 18.95 -5.15
C SER A 116 1.35 18.76 -4.52
N ASN A 117 1.40 18.68 -3.19
CA ASN A 117 2.64 18.54 -2.41
C ASN A 117 2.90 17.09 -1.94
N LEU A 118 2.19 16.13 -2.52
CA LEU A 118 2.40 14.71 -2.25
C LEU A 118 3.54 14.17 -3.10
N GLU A 119 4.18 13.11 -2.62
CA GLU A 119 5.15 12.38 -3.42
C GLU A 119 4.46 11.87 -4.72
N PRO A 120 5.07 12.04 -5.91
CA PRO A 120 4.43 11.77 -7.20
C PRO A 120 3.91 10.34 -7.38
N THR A 121 4.62 9.34 -6.85
CA THR A 121 4.22 7.93 -6.91
C THR A 121 2.95 7.68 -6.07
N ILE A 122 2.86 8.31 -4.90
CA ILE A 122 1.69 8.24 -4.01
C ILE A 122 0.49 8.98 -4.61
N LEU A 123 0.72 10.17 -5.19
CA LEU A 123 -0.31 10.95 -5.87
C LEU A 123 -0.93 10.16 -7.03
N ASP A 124 -0.09 9.56 -7.88
CA ASP A 124 -0.50 8.71 -8.99
C ASP A 124 -1.27 7.47 -8.51
N LEU A 125 -0.83 6.84 -7.41
CA LEU A 125 -1.43 5.61 -6.88
C LEU A 125 -2.83 5.83 -6.28
N TYR A 126 -3.05 6.94 -5.56
CA TYR A 126 -4.24 7.11 -4.72
C TYR A 126 -5.18 8.23 -5.17
N LEU A 127 -4.78 9.14 -6.08
CA LEU A 127 -5.41 10.45 -6.13
C LEU A 127 -5.54 11.09 -7.52
N ASP A 128 -5.24 10.35 -8.58
CA ASP A 128 -5.47 10.82 -9.96
C ASP A 128 -6.98 10.95 -10.29
N ASN A 129 -7.85 10.19 -9.62
CA ASN A 129 -9.31 10.35 -9.68
C ASN A 129 -9.99 9.74 -8.42
N PRO A 130 -10.56 10.54 -7.50
CA PRO A 130 -10.97 10.08 -6.17
C PRO A 130 -12.25 9.22 -6.14
N ALA A 131 -12.72 8.72 -7.29
CA ALA A 131 -13.80 7.74 -7.30
C ALA A 131 -13.35 6.48 -6.55
N TYR A 132 -14.11 6.11 -5.52
CA TYR A 132 -13.87 4.89 -4.76
C TYR A 132 -13.90 3.69 -5.71
N PRO A 133 -12.88 2.80 -5.68
CA PRO A 133 -12.95 1.57 -6.43
C PRO A 133 -14.12 0.75 -5.89
N ASP A 134 -14.99 0.30 -6.79
CA ASP A 134 -16.03 -0.65 -6.40
C ASP A 134 -15.39 -1.84 -5.65
N PRO A 135 -16.00 -2.35 -4.57
CA PRO A 135 -15.45 -3.48 -3.85
C PRO A 135 -15.21 -4.66 -4.80
N PRO A 136 -14.23 -5.53 -4.52
CA PRO A 136 -13.98 -6.71 -5.33
C PRO A 136 -15.27 -7.52 -5.49
N THR A 137 -15.85 -7.45 -6.70
CA THR A 137 -17.04 -8.22 -7.02
C THR A 137 -16.63 -9.64 -7.44
N GLU A 138 -17.54 -10.60 -7.28
CA GLU A 138 -17.37 -11.91 -7.90
C GLU A 138 -17.01 -11.74 -9.38
N GLY A 139 -15.88 -12.32 -9.78
CA GLY A 139 -15.37 -12.25 -11.15
C GLY A 139 -14.38 -11.12 -11.44
N SER A 140 -13.50 -10.69 -10.53
CA SER A 140 -12.34 -9.88 -10.93
C SER A 140 -11.42 -10.61 -11.93
N LEU A 141 -10.76 -9.85 -12.81
CA LEU A 141 -9.74 -10.37 -13.75
C LEU A 141 -8.35 -9.98 -13.29
N CYS A 142 -7.36 -10.85 -13.53
CA CYS A 142 -5.97 -10.61 -13.17
C CYS A 142 -5.15 -10.44 -14.45
N TYR A 143 -4.32 -9.41 -14.50
CA TYR A 143 -3.44 -9.12 -15.63
C TYR A 143 -2.00 -8.97 -15.15
N LYS A 144 -1.10 -9.80 -15.67
CA LYS A 144 0.34 -9.63 -15.47
C LYS A 144 0.84 -8.54 -16.40
N VAL A 145 1.59 -7.58 -15.86
CA VAL A 145 2.22 -6.51 -16.63
C VAL A 145 3.45 -7.04 -17.37
N ASN A 146 3.61 -6.64 -18.64
CA ASN A 146 4.81 -6.88 -19.41
C ASN A 146 5.78 -5.68 -19.25
N PRO A 147 6.89 -5.83 -18.50
CA PRO A 147 7.81 -4.73 -18.24
C PRO A 147 8.52 -4.22 -19.51
N GLU A 148 8.71 -5.06 -20.53
CA GLU A 148 9.39 -4.66 -21.79
C GLU A 148 8.59 -3.61 -22.59
N MET A 149 7.29 -3.51 -22.33
CA MET A 149 6.36 -2.62 -23.03
C MET A 149 6.18 -1.28 -22.31
N ILE A 150 6.88 -1.06 -21.18
CA ILE A 150 6.74 0.12 -20.33
C ILE A 150 8.10 0.75 -20.10
N LYS A 151 8.21 2.07 -20.29
CA LYS A 151 9.44 2.81 -20.01
C LYS A 151 9.60 3.05 -18.51
N PRO A 152 10.58 2.45 -17.81
CA PRO A 152 10.76 2.65 -16.38
C PRO A 152 11.17 4.09 -16.05
N ILE A 153 10.95 4.48 -14.80
CA ILE A 153 11.43 5.75 -14.24
C ILE A 153 12.19 5.53 -12.93
N ASN A 154 12.98 6.53 -12.57
CA ASN A 154 13.54 6.62 -11.23
C ASN A 154 12.74 7.64 -10.43
N CYS A 155 12.40 7.30 -9.18
CA CYS A 155 11.80 8.23 -8.22
C CYS A 155 12.68 8.25 -6.97
N PRO A 156 13.81 8.99 -6.96
CA PRO A 156 14.72 9.02 -5.81
C PRO A 156 14.04 9.46 -4.51
N SER A 157 13.01 10.30 -4.61
CA SER A 157 12.18 10.74 -3.48
C SER A 157 11.41 9.61 -2.79
N PHE A 158 11.18 8.49 -3.47
CA PHE A 158 10.43 7.35 -2.96
C PHE A 158 11.31 6.12 -2.66
N ASP A 159 12.58 6.15 -3.06
CA ASP A 159 13.48 5.00 -2.92
C ASP A 159 13.66 4.56 -1.46
N SER A 160 13.78 5.50 -0.52
CA SER A 160 13.87 5.17 0.91
C SER A 160 12.59 4.50 1.45
N THR A 161 11.42 4.96 1.02
CA THR A 161 10.14 4.34 1.34
C THR A 161 10.05 2.94 0.75
N TRP A 162 10.50 2.76 -0.49
CA TRP A 162 10.54 1.44 -1.11
C TRP A 162 11.44 0.46 -0.37
N ASP A 163 12.64 0.88 0.03
CA ASP A 163 13.59 0.03 0.77
C ASP A 163 13.01 -0.41 2.12
N LEU A 164 12.27 0.48 2.81
CA LEU A 164 11.54 0.14 4.03
C LEU A 164 10.40 -0.85 3.77
N LEU A 165 9.61 -0.63 2.72
CA LEU A 165 8.54 -1.55 2.32
C LEU A 165 9.10 -2.95 2.00
N LEU A 166 10.24 -3.02 1.30
CA LEU A 166 10.92 -4.28 1.00
C LEU A 166 11.33 -5.01 2.28
N ARG A 167 11.87 -4.30 3.27
CA ARG A 167 12.19 -4.89 4.59
C ARG A 167 10.93 -5.40 5.29
N CYS A 168 9.87 -4.57 5.35
CA CYS A 168 8.61 -4.94 6.00
C CYS A 168 8.00 -6.21 5.40
N TYR A 169 7.93 -6.31 4.07
CA TYR A 169 7.21 -7.38 3.36
C TYR A 169 8.12 -8.48 2.80
N ALA A 170 9.38 -8.56 3.26
CA ALA A 170 10.36 -9.52 2.75
C ALA A 170 9.90 -10.98 2.90
N ARG A 171 9.14 -11.31 3.95
CA ARG A 171 8.65 -12.68 4.21
C ARG A 171 7.42 -13.01 3.37
N GLU A 172 6.55 -12.03 3.17
CA GLU A 172 5.32 -12.14 2.39
C GLU A 172 5.60 -12.22 0.90
N ARG A 173 6.76 -11.72 0.45
CA ARG A 173 7.18 -11.67 -0.97
C ARG A 173 6.20 -10.92 -1.87
N LYS A 174 5.29 -10.15 -1.26
CA LYS A 174 4.19 -9.49 -1.95
C LYS A 174 3.68 -8.30 -1.15
N ILE A 175 3.43 -7.21 -1.86
CA ILE A 175 2.70 -6.04 -1.34
C ILE A 175 1.39 -5.92 -2.13
N CYS A 176 0.26 -5.96 -1.42
CA CYS A 176 -1.06 -5.74 -1.99
C CYS A 176 -1.49 -4.30 -1.74
N LEU A 177 -1.80 -3.57 -2.81
CA LEU A 177 -2.28 -2.19 -2.73
C LEU A 177 -3.61 -2.05 -3.46
N THR A 178 -4.39 -1.07 -3.04
CA THR A 178 -5.63 -0.69 -3.71
C THR A 178 -5.44 0.70 -4.31
N PRO A 179 -5.16 0.82 -5.62
CA PRO A 179 -5.10 2.11 -6.26
C PRO A 179 -6.50 2.74 -6.33
N TYR A 180 -6.58 4.05 -6.44
CA TYR A 180 -7.85 4.78 -6.57
C TYR A 180 -7.84 5.58 -7.86
N GLY A 181 -8.97 5.54 -8.58
CA GLY A 181 -9.13 6.25 -9.84
C GLY A 181 -8.54 5.56 -11.07
N TRP A 182 -7.74 4.51 -10.88
CA TRP A 182 -7.16 3.79 -12.00
C TRP A 182 -8.22 3.04 -12.81
N THR A 183 -8.19 3.28 -14.12
CA THR A 183 -9.00 2.55 -15.09
C THR A 183 -8.08 1.80 -16.04
N TYR A 184 -8.39 0.53 -16.28
CA TYR A 184 -7.64 -0.33 -17.18
C TYR A 184 -7.79 0.15 -18.63
N THR A 185 -6.81 0.94 -19.07
CA THR A 185 -6.70 1.51 -20.42
C THR A 185 -5.23 1.49 -20.85
N ASP A 186 -4.94 1.68 -22.13
CA ASP A 186 -3.56 1.76 -22.61
C ASP A 186 -2.75 2.92 -22.01
N LYS A 187 -3.42 3.96 -21.50
CA LYS A 187 -2.77 5.07 -20.80
C LYS A 187 -2.25 4.66 -19.42
N LEU A 188 -2.81 3.60 -18.81
CA LEU A 188 -2.41 3.19 -17.47
C LEU A 188 -0.93 2.78 -17.41
N ARG A 189 -0.36 2.27 -18.52
CA ARG A 189 1.09 1.98 -18.59
C ARG A 189 1.99 3.21 -18.41
N GLU A 190 1.43 4.42 -18.53
CA GLU A 190 2.13 5.69 -18.36
C GLU A 190 2.15 6.17 -16.90
N SER A 191 1.39 5.50 -16.01
CA SER A 191 1.36 5.74 -14.55
C SER A 191 2.76 5.82 -13.97
N ILE A 192 2.99 6.83 -13.14
CA ILE A 192 4.25 7.02 -12.42
C ILE A 192 4.53 5.82 -11.53
N ALA A 193 3.52 5.35 -10.80
CA ALA A 193 3.67 4.22 -9.90
C ALA A 193 3.99 2.91 -10.63
N ILE A 194 3.27 2.58 -11.71
CA ILE A 194 3.57 1.37 -12.50
C ILE A 194 5.00 1.46 -13.06
N ARG A 195 5.38 2.59 -13.67
CA ARG A 195 6.71 2.78 -14.26
C ARG A 195 7.84 2.75 -13.23
N TYR A 196 7.56 3.12 -12.00
CA TYR A 196 8.51 2.98 -10.89
C TYR A 196 8.59 1.50 -10.44
N PHE A 197 7.46 0.87 -10.16
CA PHE A 197 7.41 -0.49 -9.61
C PHE A 197 7.96 -1.55 -10.57
N ILE A 198 7.81 -1.40 -11.90
CA ILE A 198 8.34 -2.40 -12.85
C ILE A 198 9.87 -2.57 -12.77
N LYS A 199 10.58 -1.57 -12.25
CA LYS A 199 12.02 -1.64 -12.03
C LYS A 199 12.38 -2.32 -10.71
N LYS A 200 11.43 -2.37 -9.78
CA LYS A 200 11.64 -2.74 -8.38
C LYS A 200 11.07 -4.10 -8.00
N CYS A 201 10.08 -4.57 -8.75
CA CYS A 201 9.36 -5.83 -8.51
C CYS A 201 9.75 -6.87 -9.56
N ASP A 202 9.70 -8.15 -9.18
CA ASP A 202 9.85 -9.24 -10.14
C ASP A 202 8.65 -9.29 -11.10
N ASP A 203 7.45 -9.08 -10.54
CA ASP A 203 6.20 -9.08 -11.27
C ASP A 203 5.22 -8.05 -10.70
N ILE A 204 4.34 -7.55 -11.58
CA ILE A 204 3.20 -6.71 -11.22
C ILE A 204 1.94 -7.35 -11.77
N ILE A 205 0.93 -7.49 -10.91
CA ILE A 205 -0.37 -8.02 -11.29
C ILE A 205 -1.44 -6.96 -10.99
N LEU A 206 -2.19 -6.59 -12.01
CA LEU A 206 -3.34 -5.71 -11.90
C LEU A 206 -4.61 -6.53 -11.71
N ILE A 207 -5.43 -6.14 -10.73
CA ILE A 207 -6.72 -6.74 -10.46
C ILE A 207 -7.80 -5.78 -10.96
N LYS A 208 -8.50 -6.20 -12.01
CA LYS A 208 -9.49 -5.41 -12.73
C LYS A 208 -10.90 -5.85 -12.35
N ASN A 209 -11.78 -4.90 -12.10
CA ASN A 209 -13.22 -5.12 -12.01
C ASN A 209 -13.80 -5.32 -13.43
N LYS A 210 -14.48 -6.46 -13.65
CA LYS A 210 -15.07 -6.80 -14.96
C LYS A 210 -16.15 -5.82 -15.42
N LYS A 211 -16.88 -5.19 -14.50
CA LYS A 211 -18.07 -4.40 -14.83
C LYS A 211 -17.72 -3.02 -15.38
N ASN A 212 -16.71 -2.37 -14.81
CA ASN A 212 -16.43 -0.95 -15.04
C ASN A 212 -14.98 -0.68 -15.48
N ASN A 213 -14.17 -1.73 -15.69
CA ASN A 213 -12.75 -1.66 -16.03
C ASN A 213 -11.86 -0.96 -14.98
N GLN A 214 -12.34 -0.65 -13.78
CA GLN A 214 -11.51 -0.08 -12.71
C GLN A 214 -10.45 -1.09 -12.24
N ILE A 215 -9.27 -0.58 -11.88
CA ILE A 215 -8.30 -1.35 -11.12
C ILE A 215 -8.67 -1.25 -9.65
N ILE A 216 -8.95 -2.41 -9.06
CA ILE A 216 -9.38 -2.55 -7.67
C ILE A 216 -8.28 -3.13 -6.78
N GLY A 217 -7.13 -3.45 -7.38
CA GLY A 217 -5.96 -3.94 -6.67
C GLY A 217 -4.73 -4.03 -7.57
N ILE A 218 -3.57 -3.94 -6.97
CA ILE A 218 -2.27 -4.22 -7.57
C ILE A 218 -1.47 -5.08 -6.59
N ASP A 219 -0.99 -6.20 -7.07
CA ASP A 219 -0.07 -7.07 -6.36
C ASP A 219 1.34 -6.83 -6.90
N LEU A 220 2.23 -6.37 -6.03
CA LEU A 220 3.66 -6.16 -6.31
C LEU A 220 4.42 -7.38 -5.79
N ILE A 221 4.98 -8.19 -6.68
CA ILE A 221 5.73 -9.40 -6.31
C ILE A 221 7.20 -9.03 -6.10
N LEU A 222 7.72 -9.35 -4.91
CA LEU A 222 9.05 -8.96 -4.46
C LEU A 222 10.08 -10.07 -4.73
N ASN A 223 11.31 -9.65 -5.04
CA ASN A 223 12.50 -10.50 -5.12
C ASN A 223 13.06 -10.89 -3.75
#